data_AF-A0A378XB11-F1
#
_entry.id   AF-A0A378XB11-F1
#
_cell.length_a   1.000
_cell.length_b   1.000
_cell.length_c   1.000
_cell.angle_alpha   90.00
_cell.angle_beta   90.00
_cell.angle_gamma   90.00
#
_symmetry.space_group_name_H-M   'P 1'
#
loop_
_entity.id
_entity.type
_entity.pdbx_description
1 polymer ?
#
loop_
_entity_poly.entity_id
_entity_poly.type
_entity_poly.pdbx_seq_one_letter_code
_entity_poly.pdbx_strand_id
1 'polypeptide(L)'
;MFNYAQLLRILLVLLLTLSAHNSWAEASDVDADLGPLPVLDNDVAFTGACRSSICAAQFREDIGFEHIIKRPVDSGRISSNYGWRLHPITHVQRMHTGIDYAVPVGTEVKAAQHGKVIFAGKQGGYGNLLVIKHNSTYRTVYAHLDRFNVTLGDWVNRGDVVAYSGNTGLSTGPHLHYEIRKNGLSLNPLTGESSSEHILVLNDTSTSHLKNGRVNRQTNGRVRTILK
;
A
#
# COMPACT_ATOMS: atom_id res chain seq x y z
N MET A 1 40.64 -43.70 -6.63
CA MET A 1 41.29 -42.38 -6.61
C MET A 1 40.49 -41.44 -7.50
N PHE A 2 39.70 -40.53 -6.92
CA PHE A 2 38.93 -39.57 -7.71
C PHE A 2 39.90 -38.55 -8.33
N ASN A 3 39.91 -38.45 -9.66
CA ASN A 3 40.77 -37.51 -10.37
C ASN A 3 40.27 -36.08 -10.10
N TYR A 4 41.19 -35.15 -9.84
CA TYR A 4 40.93 -33.73 -9.59
C TYR A 4 39.97 -33.10 -10.60
N ALA A 5 39.97 -33.57 -11.85
CA ALA A 5 39.05 -33.11 -12.89
C ALA A 5 37.56 -33.45 -12.63
N GLN A 6 37.26 -34.56 -11.95
CA GLN A 6 35.88 -34.91 -11.56
C GLN A 6 35.41 -34.07 -10.36
N LEU A 7 36.29 -33.80 -9.39
CA LEU A 7 35.99 -32.92 -8.26
C LEU A 7 35.72 -31.48 -8.71
N LEU A 8 36.47 -30.96 -9.68
CA LEU A 8 36.26 -29.61 -10.21
C LEU A 8 34.91 -29.47 -10.95
N ARG A 9 34.49 -30.51 -11.68
CA ARG A 9 33.18 -30.54 -12.36
C ARG A 9 32.02 -30.61 -11.37
N ILE A 10 32.14 -31.41 -10.32
CA ILE A 10 31.11 -31.50 -9.28
C ILE A 10 31.01 -30.17 -8.52
N LEU A 11 32.15 -29.54 -8.21
CA LEU A 11 32.18 -28.22 -7.56
C LEU A 11 31.57 -27.13 -8.44
N LEU A 12 31.85 -27.14 -9.74
CA LEU A 12 31.29 -26.18 -10.69
C LEU A 12 29.77 -26.36 -10.88
N VAL A 13 29.29 -27.61 -10.92
CA VAL A 13 27.85 -27.90 -10.96
C VAL A 13 27.16 -27.49 -9.66
N LEU A 14 27.76 -27.73 -8.49
CA LEU A 14 27.22 -27.28 -7.20
C LEU A 14 27.16 -25.74 -7.11
N LEU A 15 28.19 -25.03 -7.62
CA LEU A 15 28.25 -23.56 -7.68
C LEU A 15 27.22 -22.98 -8.67
N LEU A 16 26.97 -23.65 -9.79
CA LEU A 16 25.96 -23.25 -10.76
C LEU A 16 24.53 -23.53 -10.28
N THR A 17 24.29 -24.59 -9.49
CA THR A 17 22.97 -24.86 -8.90
C THR A 17 22.66 -23.99 -7.67
N LEU A 18 23.67 -23.48 -6.96
CA LEU A 18 23.46 -22.48 -5.89
C LEU A 18 23.03 -21.10 -6.43
N SER A 19 23.11 -20.90 -7.75
CA SER A 19 22.66 -19.67 -8.42
C SER A 19 21.20 -19.75 -8.90
N ALA A 20 20.52 -20.88 -8.71
CA ALA A 20 19.13 -21.07 -9.08
C ALA A 20 18.29 -21.38 -7.83
N HIS A 21 17.19 -20.62 -7.68
CA HIS A 21 16.16 -20.75 -6.63
C HIS A 21 16.44 -19.99 -5.35
N ASN A 22 16.64 -18.69 -5.55
CA ASN A 22 16.23 -17.70 -4.58
C ASN A 22 15.32 -16.72 -5.33
N SER A 23 14.18 -17.21 -5.82
CA SER A 23 13.02 -16.36 -6.11
C SER A 23 12.44 -15.93 -4.76
N TRP A 24 13.16 -15.03 -4.09
CA TRP A 24 12.61 -14.27 -2.97
C TRP A 24 11.41 -13.53 -3.52
N ALA A 25 10.22 -13.88 -3.04
CA ALA A 25 9.06 -13.04 -3.19
C ALA A 25 9.47 -11.68 -2.63
N GLU A 26 9.59 -10.68 -3.50
CA GLU A 26 9.67 -9.31 -3.03
C GLU A 26 8.49 -9.11 -2.09
N ALA A 27 8.72 -8.69 -0.85
CA ALA A 27 7.67 -8.07 -0.06
C ALA A 27 7.30 -6.77 -0.77
N SER A 28 6.49 -6.89 -1.80
CA SER A 28 5.89 -5.78 -2.51
C SER A 28 4.74 -5.27 -1.66
N ASP A 29 4.66 -3.96 -1.40
CA ASP A 29 3.47 -3.27 -0.85
C ASP A 29 2.30 -3.24 -1.87
N VAL A 30 2.27 -4.28 -2.70
CA VAL A 30 1.31 -4.53 -3.75
C VAL A 30 0.54 -5.74 -3.28
N ASP A 31 -0.75 -5.57 -3.07
CA ASP A 31 -1.63 -6.70 -2.87
C ASP A 31 -1.60 -7.56 -4.13
N ALA A 32 -1.18 -8.81 -3.97
CA ALA A 32 -1.06 -9.73 -5.10
C ALA A 32 -2.42 -10.01 -5.77
N ASP A 33 -3.52 -9.79 -5.05
CA ASP A 33 -4.88 -9.93 -5.58
C ASP A 33 -5.31 -8.66 -6.32
N LEU A 34 -4.96 -7.47 -5.83
CA LEU A 34 -5.49 -6.21 -6.36
C LEU A 34 -4.60 -5.55 -7.44
N GLY A 35 -3.31 -5.88 -7.43
CA GLY A 35 -2.30 -5.28 -8.30
C GLY A 35 -1.82 -3.91 -7.80
N PRO A 36 -0.98 -3.20 -8.57
CA PRO A 36 -0.45 -1.92 -8.16
C PRO A 36 -1.55 -0.84 -8.13
N LEU A 37 -1.44 0.09 -7.16
CA LEU A 37 -2.19 1.34 -7.22
C LEU A 37 -1.84 2.14 -8.47
N PRO A 38 -2.74 3.01 -8.94
CA PRO A 38 -2.41 3.94 -10.01
C PRO A 38 -1.18 4.75 -9.61
N VAL A 39 -0.34 5.10 -10.59
CA VAL A 39 0.72 6.09 -10.37
C VAL A 39 0.03 7.42 -10.12
N LEU A 40 0.04 7.87 -8.87
CA LEU A 40 -0.49 9.16 -8.51
C LEU A 40 0.70 10.10 -8.48
N ASP A 41 0.65 11.21 -9.22
CA ASP A 41 1.73 12.22 -9.36
C ASP A 41 2.24 12.78 -8.01
N ASN A 42 1.60 12.40 -6.91
CA ASN A 42 1.92 12.69 -5.52
C ASN A 42 2.88 11.69 -4.85
N ASP A 43 3.30 10.61 -5.53
CA ASP A 43 4.31 9.67 -5.01
C ASP A 43 5.74 10.22 -5.07
N VAL A 44 5.90 11.40 -5.69
CA VAL A 44 7.08 12.26 -5.54
C VAL A 44 6.81 13.21 -4.38
N ALA A 45 7.72 13.29 -3.41
CA ALA A 45 7.55 14.20 -2.28
C ALA A 45 7.27 15.62 -2.78
N PHE A 46 6.18 16.18 -2.27
CA PHE A 46 5.78 17.54 -2.61
C PHE A 46 6.77 18.50 -1.94
N THR A 47 7.83 18.90 -2.65
CA THR A 47 8.79 19.92 -2.18
C THR A 47 8.25 21.35 -2.34
N GLY A 48 7.02 21.51 -2.85
CA GLY A 48 6.36 22.81 -2.95
C GLY A 48 5.53 23.10 -1.70
N ALA A 49 6.02 23.92 -0.78
CA ALA A 49 5.15 24.48 0.26
C ALA A 49 3.91 25.13 -0.39
N CYS A 50 2.71 24.89 0.15
CA CYS A 50 1.50 25.45 -0.44
C CYS A 50 1.51 26.98 -0.34
N ARG A 51 1.53 27.65 -1.50
CA ARG A 51 1.78 29.11 -1.60
C ARG A 51 0.54 29.99 -1.41
N SER A 52 -0.65 29.41 -1.20
CA SER A 52 -1.88 30.16 -0.92
C SER A 52 -2.32 29.94 0.53
N SER A 53 -2.87 31.00 1.14
CA SER A 53 -3.42 30.97 2.51
C SER A 53 -4.52 29.92 2.70
N ILE A 54 -5.26 29.61 1.63
CA ILE A 54 -6.36 28.63 1.64
C ILE A 54 -5.81 27.20 1.75
N CYS A 55 -4.79 26.87 0.96
CA CYS A 55 -4.21 25.53 0.98
C CYS A 55 -3.27 25.29 2.19
N ALA A 56 -2.61 26.34 2.67
CA ALA A 56 -1.86 26.29 3.94
C ALA A 56 -2.78 26.10 5.16
N ALA A 57 -4.05 26.52 5.10
CA ALA A 57 -5.02 26.29 6.17
C ALA A 57 -5.68 24.89 6.13
N GLN A 58 -5.67 24.21 4.97
CA GLN A 58 -6.34 22.93 4.76
C GLN A 58 -5.42 21.71 4.69
N PHE A 59 -4.13 21.87 4.39
CA PHE A 59 -3.16 20.77 4.48
C PHE A 59 -2.43 20.83 5.81
N ARG A 60 -2.84 19.97 6.74
CA ARG A 60 -2.22 19.86 8.06
C ARG A 60 -1.10 18.82 8.05
N GLU A 61 0.14 19.28 8.09
CA GLU A 61 1.30 18.38 8.18
C GLU A 61 1.38 17.65 9.53
N ASP A 62 0.63 18.10 10.55
CA ASP A 62 0.57 17.48 11.87
C ASP A 62 -0.39 16.28 11.98
N ILE A 63 -1.06 15.88 10.88
CA ILE A 63 -1.86 14.65 10.86
C ILE A 63 -0.95 13.42 11.00
N GLY A 64 -0.96 12.82 12.19
CA GLY A 64 -0.44 11.47 12.42
C GLY A 64 -1.50 10.37 12.25
N PHE A 65 -1.07 9.13 12.42
CA PHE A 65 -1.91 7.94 12.25
C PHE A 65 -3.11 7.93 13.21
N GLU A 66 -2.89 8.36 14.45
CA GLU A 66 -3.88 8.49 15.52
C GLU A 66 -5.05 9.43 15.18
N HIS A 67 -4.85 10.34 14.23
CA HIS A 67 -5.88 11.26 13.75
C HIS A 67 -6.75 10.66 12.64
N ILE A 68 -6.31 9.58 11.99
CA ILE A 68 -7.05 8.93 10.91
C ILE A 68 -8.09 8.00 11.52
N ILE A 69 -9.35 8.13 11.09
CA ILE A 69 -10.40 7.21 11.50
C ILE A 69 -9.99 5.78 11.12
N LYS A 70 -9.96 4.90 12.11
CA LYS A 70 -9.66 3.47 11.92
C LYS A 70 -10.75 2.73 11.16
N ARG A 71 -11.99 3.26 11.21
CA ARG A 71 -13.19 2.62 10.67
C ARG A 71 -14.02 3.56 9.79
N PRO A 72 -13.94 3.48 8.45
CA PRO A 72 -14.62 4.39 7.54
C PRO A 72 -16.11 4.04 7.27
N VAL A 73 -16.65 3.01 7.91
CA VAL A 73 -18.05 2.55 7.77
C VAL A 73 -18.67 2.31 9.14
N ASP A 74 -19.92 2.70 9.35
CA ASP A 74 -20.56 2.61 10.68
C ASP A 74 -20.98 1.17 11.05
N SER A 75 -21.12 0.29 10.07
CA SER A 75 -21.62 -1.08 10.24
C SER A 75 -20.70 -2.12 9.59
N GLY A 76 -20.98 -3.41 9.83
CA GLY A 76 -20.22 -4.53 9.26
C GLY A 76 -19.17 -5.13 10.20
N ARG A 77 -18.74 -6.35 9.92
CA ARG A 77 -17.62 -6.98 10.63
C ARG A 77 -16.37 -6.91 9.77
N ILE A 78 -15.20 -6.99 10.40
CA ILE A 78 -13.97 -7.23 9.64
C ILE A 78 -14.03 -8.66 9.09
N SER A 79 -13.96 -8.79 7.77
CA SER A 79 -13.91 -10.08 7.07
C SER A 79 -12.50 -10.56 6.79
N SER A 80 -11.56 -9.63 6.64
CA SER A 80 -10.15 -9.92 6.40
C SER A 80 -9.28 -8.87 7.06
N ASN A 81 -8.27 -9.32 7.80
CA ASN A 81 -7.30 -8.45 8.45
C ASN A 81 -6.15 -8.12 7.50
N TYR A 82 -5.45 -7.04 7.81
CA TYR A 82 -4.18 -6.69 7.18
C TYR A 82 -3.11 -7.76 7.44
N GLY A 83 -2.24 -8.00 6.44
CA GLY A 83 -1.04 -8.84 6.58
C GLY A 83 -1.01 -10.05 5.67
N TRP A 84 0.01 -10.89 5.87
CA TRP A 84 0.20 -12.12 5.10
C TRP A 84 -0.84 -13.17 5.47
N ARG A 85 -1.53 -13.68 4.45
CA ARG A 85 -2.48 -14.79 4.59
C ARG A 85 -2.20 -15.89 3.59
N LEU A 86 -2.48 -17.12 3.99
CA LEU A 86 -2.43 -18.27 3.09
C LEU A 86 -3.70 -18.28 2.24
N HIS A 87 -3.56 -18.23 0.92
CA HIS A 87 -4.71 -18.34 0.02
C HIS A 87 -5.30 -19.76 0.12
N PRO A 88 -6.61 -19.92 0.41
CA PRO A 88 -7.19 -21.20 0.84
C PRO A 88 -7.18 -22.30 -0.24
N ILE A 89 -7.14 -21.91 -1.52
CA ILE A 89 -7.17 -22.85 -2.64
C ILE A 89 -5.75 -23.16 -3.13
N THR A 90 -4.97 -22.11 -3.37
CA THR A 90 -3.65 -22.23 -4.00
C THR A 90 -2.53 -22.46 -3.00
N HIS A 91 -2.79 -22.29 -1.69
CA HIS A 91 -1.80 -22.38 -0.62
C HIS A 91 -0.58 -21.47 -0.83
N VAL A 92 -0.76 -20.38 -1.59
CA VAL A 92 0.26 -19.35 -1.78
C VAL A 92 0.04 -18.25 -0.74
N GLN A 93 1.11 -17.80 -0.09
CA GLN A 93 1.05 -16.63 0.77
C GLN A 93 0.77 -15.39 -0.07
N ARG A 94 -0.27 -14.64 0.29
CA ARG A 94 -0.63 -13.36 -0.32
C ARG A 94 -0.72 -12.29 0.74
N MET A 95 -0.14 -11.14 0.44
CA MET A 95 -0.16 -9.97 1.30
C MET A 95 -1.48 -9.23 1.10
N HIS A 96 -2.22 -8.99 2.17
CA HIS A 96 -3.40 -8.14 2.17
C HIS A 96 -3.04 -6.75 2.71
N THR A 97 -3.02 -5.73 1.84
CA THR A 97 -2.51 -4.38 2.14
C THR A 97 -3.49 -3.47 2.87
N GLY A 98 -4.68 -3.99 3.19
CA GLY A 98 -5.74 -3.26 3.86
C GLY A 98 -6.54 -4.13 4.82
N ILE A 99 -7.73 -3.66 5.18
CA ILE A 99 -8.73 -4.39 5.94
C ILE A 99 -10.02 -4.39 5.15
N ASP A 100 -10.69 -5.54 5.17
CA ASP A 100 -11.98 -5.70 4.53
C ASP A 100 -13.10 -5.61 5.57
N TYR A 101 -14.02 -4.67 5.35
CA TYR A 101 -15.26 -4.56 6.09
C TYR A 101 -16.38 -5.18 5.27
N ALA A 102 -16.92 -6.32 5.70
CA ALA A 102 -18.08 -6.93 5.07
C ALA A 102 -19.33 -6.09 5.36
N VAL A 103 -19.82 -5.42 4.32
CA VAL A 103 -20.99 -4.52 4.36
C VAL A 103 -21.81 -4.67 3.07
N PRO A 104 -23.14 -4.48 3.10
CA PRO A 104 -23.96 -4.48 1.89
C PRO A 104 -23.51 -3.43 0.88
N VAL A 105 -23.80 -3.66 -0.40
CA VAL A 105 -23.64 -2.65 -1.46
C VAL A 105 -24.47 -1.40 -1.09
N GLY A 106 -23.90 -0.22 -1.30
CA GLY A 106 -24.56 1.05 -1.02
C GLY A 106 -24.37 1.58 0.40
N THR A 107 -23.59 0.91 1.25
CA THR A 107 -23.29 1.42 2.61
C THR A 107 -22.42 2.68 2.49
N GLU A 108 -22.73 3.72 3.25
CA GLU A 108 -21.97 4.97 3.27
C GLU A 108 -20.51 4.73 3.69
N VAL A 109 -19.59 5.25 2.88
CA VAL A 109 -18.15 5.24 3.15
C VAL A 109 -17.71 6.67 3.45
N LYS A 110 -17.11 6.86 4.63
CA LYS A 110 -16.73 8.17 5.15
C LYS A 110 -15.23 8.43 4.99
N ALA A 111 -14.87 9.69 4.72
CA ALA A 111 -13.50 10.15 4.70
C ALA A 111 -12.88 9.96 6.09
N ALA A 112 -11.78 9.22 6.15
CA ALA A 112 -11.15 8.89 7.42
C ALA A 112 -10.51 10.11 8.11
N GLN A 113 -10.11 11.11 7.34
CA GLN A 113 -9.57 12.38 7.81
C GLN A 113 -9.76 13.43 6.70
N HIS A 114 -9.69 14.71 7.05
CA HIS A 114 -9.67 15.79 6.07
C HIS A 114 -8.55 15.60 5.06
N GLY A 115 -8.78 16.01 3.82
CA GLY A 115 -7.81 15.82 2.76
C GLY A 115 -8.37 16.16 1.38
N LYS A 116 -7.56 15.85 0.37
CA LYS A 116 -7.90 16.09 -1.04
C LYS A 116 -8.04 14.77 -1.78
N VAL A 117 -9.09 14.63 -2.58
CA VAL A 117 -9.26 13.50 -3.49
C VAL A 117 -8.20 13.58 -4.59
N ILE A 118 -7.33 12.58 -4.66
CA ILE A 118 -6.25 12.49 -5.66
C ILE A 118 -6.47 11.40 -6.70
N PHE A 119 -7.49 10.56 -6.51
CA PHE A 119 -7.96 9.59 -7.50
C PHE A 119 -9.42 9.22 -7.23
N ALA A 120 -10.25 9.16 -8.26
CA ALA A 120 -11.61 8.61 -8.21
C ALA A 120 -11.90 7.99 -9.59
N GLY A 121 -11.91 6.67 -9.68
CA GLY A 121 -12.05 5.98 -10.96
C GLY A 121 -11.88 4.47 -10.86
N LYS A 122 -11.84 3.77 -12.00
CA LYS A 122 -11.60 2.32 -12.03
C LYS A 122 -10.10 2.01 -12.02
N GLN A 123 -9.69 1.04 -11.20
CA GLN A 123 -8.33 0.52 -11.15
C GLN A 123 -8.33 -1.00 -10.95
N GLY A 124 -7.91 -1.75 -11.98
CA GLY A 124 -7.54 -3.18 -11.86
C GLY A 124 -8.40 -4.01 -10.92
N GLY A 125 -7.75 -4.74 -10.00
CA GLY A 125 -8.41 -5.57 -9.00
C GLY A 125 -9.14 -4.76 -7.92
N TYR A 126 -8.75 -3.50 -7.68
CA TYR A 126 -9.47 -2.61 -6.75
C TYR A 126 -10.89 -2.24 -7.21
N GLY A 127 -11.21 -2.37 -8.50
CA GLY A 127 -12.52 -1.96 -9.03
C GLY A 127 -12.66 -0.43 -9.02
N ASN A 128 -13.82 0.08 -8.58
CA ASN A 128 -13.95 1.51 -8.33
C ASN A 128 -13.15 1.88 -7.08
N LEU A 129 -12.17 2.74 -7.28
CA LEU A 129 -11.16 3.13 -6.31
C LEU A 129 -11.23 4.64 -6.07
N LEU A 130 -11.22 5.01 -4.79
CA LEU A 130 -11.07 6.37 -4.31
C LEU A 130 -9.78 6.46 -3.49
N VAL A 131 -8.97 7.49 -3.72
CA VAL A 131 -7.77 7.77 -2.93
C VAL A 131 -7.81 9.21 -2.43
N ILE A 132 -7.69 9.37 -1.11
CA ILE A 132 -7.66 10.68 -0.44
C ILE A 132 -6.26 10.90 0.14
N LYS A 133 -5.65 12.04 -0.18
CA LYS A 133 -4.38 12.49 0.38
C LYS A 133 -4.64 13.43 1.54
N HIS A 134 -4.11 13.11 2.72
CA HIS A 134 -4.31 13.89 3.93
C HIS A 134 -3.19 14.89 4.14
N ASN A 135 -1.94 14.48 3.92
CA ASN A 135 -0.77 15.36 3.97
C ASN A 135 0.35 14.84 3.03
N SER A 136 1.58 15.34 3.20
CA SER A 136 2.75 14.84 2.48
C SER A 136 2.99 13.34 2.66
N THR A 137 2.56 12.80 3.80
CA THR A 137 2.94 11.48 4.31
C THR A 137 1.82 10.43 4.17
N TYR A 138 0.58 10.79 4.52
CA TYR A 138 -0.54 9.86 4.66
C TYR A 138 -1.58 9.97 3.56
N ARG A 139 -2.08 8.79 3.17
CA ARG A 139 -3.18 8.61 2.22
C ARG A 139 -4.10 7.51 2.70
N THR A 140 -5.37 7.58 2.30
CA THR A 140 -6.33 6.50 2.49
C THR A 140 -6.87 6.03 1.15
N VAL A 141 -7.09 4.73 1.06
CA VAL A 141 -7.54 4.03 -0.15
C VAL A 141 -8.85 3.33 0.18
N TYR A 142 -9.84 3.51 -0.68
CA TYR A 142 -11.17 2.91 -0.55
C TYR A 142 -11.48 2.21 -1.87
N ALA A 143 -11.70 0.91 -1.82
CA ALA A 143 -11.84 0.08 -3.00
C ALA A 143 -13.12 -0.77 -3.00
N HIS A 144 -13.35 -1.44 -4.13
CA HIS A 144 -14.55 -2.21 -4.43
C HIS A 144 -15.84 -1.38 -4.37
N LEU A 145 -15.75 -0.07 -4.54
CA LEU A 145 -16.87 0.86 -4.38
C LEU A 145 -17.96 0.63 -5.42
N ASP A 146 -19.20 0.98 -5.10
CA ASP A 146 -20.31 1.01 -6.05
C ASP A 146 -20.30 2.31 -6.86
N ARG A 147 -20.30 3.44 -6.14
CA ARG A 147 -20.28 4.79 -6.72
C ARG A 147 -19.56 5.78 -5.81
N PHE A 148 -19.15 6.90 -6.39
CA PHE A 148 -18.51 8.00 -5.69
C PHE A 148 -19.53 9.08 -5.32
N ASN A 149 -19.29 9.77 -4.20
CA ASN A 149 -20.01 10.99 -3.81
C ASN A 149 -19.13 12.25 -3.96
N VAL A 150 -17.90 12.07 -4.44
CA VAL A 150 -16.89 13.10 -4.67
C VAL A 150 -16.19 12.86 -6.02
N THR A 151 -15.48 13.86 -6.49
CA THR A 151 -14.72 13.84 -7.74
C THR A 151 -13.25 14.17 -7.51
N LEU A 152 -12.41 13.90 -8.51
CA LEU A 152 -10.98 14.22 -8.44
C LEU A 152 -10.78 15.72 -8.18
N GLY A 153 -9.98 16.04 -7.16
CA GLY A 153 -9.64 17.40 -6.79
C GLY A 153 -10.45 17.97 -5.62
N ASP A 154 -11.56 17.32 -5.24
CA ASP A 154 -12.41 17.76 -4.13
C ASP A 154 -11.68 17.71 -2.80
N TRP A 155 -12.00 18.68 -1.95
CA TRP A 155 -11.60 18.71 -0.55
C TRP A 155 -12.71 18.11 0.31
N VAL A 156 -12.32 17.25 1.24
CA VAL A 156 -13.25 16.56 2.15
C VAL A 156 -12.81 16.79 3.58
N ASN A 157 -13.76 16.80 4.49
CA ASN A 157 -13.53 16.79 5.92
C ASN A 157 -13.62 15.37 6.47
N ARG A 158 -13.07 15.18 7.67
CA ARG A 158 -13.22 13.93 8.41
C ARG A 158 -14.69 13.62 8.64
N GLY A 159 -15.12 12.42 8.26
CA GLY A 159 -16.49 11.93 8.46
C GLY A 159 -17.44 12.23 7.29
N ASP A 160 -17.04 13.03 6.30
CA ASP A 160 -17.87 13.29 5.12
C ASP A 160 -18.12 12.00 4.35
N VAL A 161 -19.34 11.81 3.84
CA VAL A 161 -19.66 10.67 2.97
C VAL A 161 -19.02 10.90 1.61
N VAL A 162 -18.03 10.08 1.26
CA VAL A 162 -17.23 10.25 0.04
C VAL A 162 -17.53 9.21 -1.04
N ALA A 163 -18.07 8.06 -0.65
CA ALA A 163 -18.45 7.01 -1.58
C ALA A 163 -19.46 6.07 -0.94
N TYR A 164 -19.85 5.04 -1.69
CA TYR A 164 -20.69 3.96 -1.21
C TYR A 164 -20.01 2.62 -1.51
N SER A 165 -20.04 1.71 -0.54
CA SER A 165 -19.46 0.37 -0.66
C SER A 165 -20.10 -0.40 -1.81
N GLY A 166 -19.38 -1.37 -2.37
CA GLY A 166 -19.85 -2.13 -3.51
C GLY A 166 -19.31 -3.54 -3.54
N ASN A 167 -19.17 -4.04 -4.75
CA ASN A 167 -18.60 -5.35 -5.06
C ASN A 167 -17.88 -5.32 -6.43
N THR A 168 -17.25 -4.19 -6.77
CA THR A 168 -16.59 -4.00 -8.06
C THR A 168 -15.15 -4.50 -8.04
N GLY A 169 -14.57 -4.80 -9.20
CA GLY A 169 -13.20 -5.31 -9.29
C GLY A 169 -13.09 -6.79 -8.89
N LEU A 170 -11.92 -7.18 -8.37
CA LEU A 170 -11.67 -8.52 -7.87
C LEU A 170 -12.17 -8.63 -6.43
N SER A 171 -13.45 -8.95 -6.28
CA SER A 171 -14.13 -9.10 -5.00
C SER A 171 -14.96 -10.38 -4.98
N THR A 172 -14.95 -11.11 -3.86
CA THR A 172 -15.72 -12.34 -3.69
C THR A 172 -17.14 -12.09 -3.17
N GLY A 173 -17.42 -10.91 -2.64
CA GLY A 173 -18.73 -10.51 -2.13
C GLY A 173 -18.73 -9.06 -1.63
N PRO A 174 -19.90 -8.46 -1.37
CA PRO A 174 -19.99 -7.05 -0.98
C PRO A 174 -19.15 -6.71 0.26
N HIS A 175 -18.20 -5.78 0.09
CA HIS A 175 -17.35 -5.30 1.16
C HIS A 175 -16.71 -3.95 0.78
N LEU A 176 -16.10 -3.30 1.77
CA LEU A 176 -15.17 -2.21 1.57
C LEU A 176 -13.76 -2.70 1.89
N HIS A 177 -12.85 -2.64 0.92
CA HIS A 177 -11.42 -2.75 1.18
C HIS A 177 -10.84 -1.37 1.49
N TYR A 178 -10.23 -1.24 2.66
CA TYR A 178 -9.71 0.01 3.20
C TYR A 178 -8.23 -0.09 3.55
N GLU A 179 -7.41 0.81 3.01
CA GLU A 179 -5.99 0.89 3.33
C GLU A 179 -5.63 2.27 3.90
N ILE A 180 -4.63 2.28 4.79
CA ILE A 180 -3.90 3.48 5.16
C ILE A 180 -2.49 3.33 4.60
N ARG A 181 -2.02 4.33 3.86
CA ARG A 181 -0.65 4.35 3.31
C ARG A 181 0.16 5.49 3.90
N LYS A 182 1.41 5.20 4.23
CA LYS A 182 2.43 6.14 4.71
C LYS A 182 3.63 6.10 3.76
N ASN A 183 3.91 7.20 3.08
CA ASN A 183 5.00 7.31 2.10
C ASN A 183 4.98 6.18 1.05
N GLY A 184 3.79 5.78 0.61
CA GLY A 184 3.58 4.71 -0.37
C GLY A 184 3.47 3.29 0.22
N LEU A 185 3.90 3.08 1.46
CA LEU A 185 3.82 1.79 2.15
C LEU A 185 2.45 1.61 2.81
N SER A 186 1.88 0.41 2.77
CA SER A 186 0.66 0.10 3.50
C SER A 186 0.93 -0.08 5.00
N LEU A 187 0.02 0.43 5.82
CA LEU A 187 -0.03 0.23 7.25
C LEU A 187 -1.28 -0.58 7.60
N ASN A 188 -1.18 -1.37 8.66
CA ASN A 188 -2.34 -1.98 9.31
C ASN A 188 -3.27 -0.87 9.83
N PRO A 189 -4.51 -0.75 9.32
CA PRO A 189 -5.42 0.31 9.75
C PRO A 189 -5.85 0.24 11.24
N LEU A 190 -5.64 -0.90 11.92
CA LEU A 190 -5.94 -1.02 13.35
C LEU A 190 -4.78 -0.58 14.24
N THR A 191 -3.55 -0.97 13.89
CA THR A 191 -2.36 -0.80 14.74
C THR A 191 -1.43 0.32 14.28
N GLY A 192 -1.44 0.65 12.99
CA GLY A 192 -0.51 1.61 12.37
C GLY A 192 0.84 1.01 12.03
N GLU A 193 1.02 -0.28 12.27
CA GLU A 193 2.26 -1.01 11.96
C GLU A 193 2.24 -1.50 10.52
N SER A 194 3.39 -1.54 9.88
CA SER A 194 3.53 -2.19 8.57
C SER A 194 3.98 -3.64 8.76
N SER A 195 3.39 -4.56 8.00
CA SER A 195 3.89 -5.95 7.88
C SER A 195 5.08 -6.06 6.92
N SER A 196 5.38 -4.98 6.19
CA SER A 196 6.64 -4.81 5.49
C SER A 196 7.69 -4.48 6.55
N GLU A 197 8.16 -5.49 7.28
CA GLU A 197 9.41 -5.35 8.01
C GLU A 197 10.49 -4.96 6.98
N HIS A 198 10.96 -3.73 7.09
CA HIS A 198 12.11 -3.17 6.35
C HIS A 198 11.95 -2.82 4.87
N ILE A 199 11.15 -1.80 4.54
CA ILE A 199 11.48 -0.92 3.40
C ILE A 199 11.32 0.54 3.82
N LEU A 200 12.40 1.15 4.33
CA LEU A 200 12.46 2.60 4.45
C LEU A 200 12.70 3.19 3.06
N VAL A 201 11.67 3.75 2.44
CA VAL A 201 11.85 4.67 1.30
C VAL A 201 12.34 5.99 1.88
N LEU A 202 13.66 6.12 2.03
CA LEU A 202 14.29 7.38 2.44
C LEU A 202 14.41 8.29 1.21
N ASN A 203 13.78 9.46 1.29
CA ASN A 203 14.19 10.58 0.46
C ASN A 203 15.50 11.14 0.99
N ASP A 204 16.48 11.19 0.09
CA ASP A 204 17.61 12.10 0.03
C ASP A 204 18.75 11.97 1.08
N THR A 205 19.97 11.88 0.53
CA THR A 205 21.33 12.01 1.12
C THR A 205 21.73 11.33 2.44
N SER A 206 20.83 10.72 3.21
CA SER A 206 21.13 10.13 4.52
C SER A 206 21.34 8.61 4.48
N THR A 207 21.89 8.07 3.39
CA THR A 207 22.10 6.61 3.22
C THR A 207 23.31 6.06 3.98
N SER A 208 24.06 6.89 4.71
CA SER A 208 25.33 6.49 5.34
C SER A 208 25.22 5.85 6.73
N HIS A 209 24.03 5.79 7.34
CA HIS A 209 23.89 5.35 8.74
C HIS A 209 22.99 4.12 8.99
N LEU A 210 22.74 3.29 7.98
CA LEU A 210 22.12 1.99 8.19
C LEU A 210 23.19 0.90 8.31
N LYS A 211 23.55 0.53 9.55
CA LYS A 211 24.38 -0.64 9.80
C LYS A 211 23.65 -1.90 9.32
N ASN A 212 24.26 -2.64 8.39
CA ASN A 212 23.88 -3.97 7.88
C ASN A 212 22.76 -4.07 6.81
N GLY A 213 22.43 -2.99 6.09
CA GLY A 213 21.51 -3.04 4.94
C GLY A 213 22.19 -3.22 3.57
N ARG A 214 21.56 -3.97 2.65
CA ARG A 214 21.92 -3.93 1.21
C ARG A 214 21.09 -2.87 0.51
N VAL A 215 21.77 -1.95 -0.16
CA VAL A 215 21.15 -0.86 -0.94
C VAL A 215 21.11 -1.27 -2.41
N ASN A 216 19.91 -1.37 -2.99
CA ASN A 216 19.71 -1.61 -4.42
C ASN A 216 19.05 -0.38 -5.06
N ARG A 217 19.76 0.23 -6.01
CA ARG A 217 19.26 1.34 -6.81
C ARG A 217 18.51 0.78 -8.02
N GLN A 218 17.22 1.05 -8.12
CA GLN A 218 16.41 0.67 -9.27
C GLN A 218 16.66 1.63 -10.45
N THR A 219 16.41 1.13 -11.66
CA THR A 219 16.63 1.84 -12.94
C THR A 219 15.77 3.10 -13.11
N ASN A 220 14.71 3.26 -12.31
CA ASN A 220 13.85 4.45 -12.24
C ASN A 220 14.33 5.51 -11.21
N GLY A 221 15.53 5.35 -10.65
CA GLY A 221 16.10 6.29 -9.67
C GLY A 221 15.67 6.06 -8.22
N ARG A 222 14.77 5.11 -7.92
CA ARG A 222 14.43 4.74 -6.54
C ARG A 222 15.58 3.96 -5.89
N VAL A 223 15.89 4.30 -4.64
CA VAL A 223 16.85 3.55 -3.82
C VAL A 223 16.04 2.72 -2.82
N ARG A 224 16.15 1.39 -2.93
CA ARG A 224 15.53 0.43 -2.00
C ARG A 224 16.62 -0.06 -1.05
N THR A 225 16.43 0.11 0.25
CA THR A 225 17.31 -0.49 1.26
C THR A 225 16.61 -1.67 1.89
N ILE A 226 17.16 -2.86 1.72
CA ILE A 226 16.71 -4.08 2.39
C ILE A 226 17.61 -4.25 3.61
N LEU A 227 17.04 -4.12 4.80
CA LEU A 227 17.72 -4.46 6.06
C LEU A 227 17.54 -5.97 6.27
N LYS A 228 18.63 -6.64 6.67
CA LYS A 228 18.61 -8.07 7.05
C LYS A 228 18.11 -8.25 8.46
#